data_AF-A0A3A5VNT3-F1
#
_entry.id   AF-A0A3A5VNT3-F1
#
_cell.length_a   1.000
_cell.length_b   1.000
_cell.length_c   1.000
_cell.angle_alpha   90.00
_cell.angle_beta   90.00
_cell.angle_gamma   90.00
#
_symmetry.space_group_name_H-M   'P 1'
#
loop_
_entity.id
_entity.type
_entity.pdbx_description
1 polymer ?
#
loop_
_entity_poly.entity_id
_entity_poly.type
_entity_poly.pdbx_seq_one_letter_code
_entity_poly.pdbx_strand_id
1 'polypeptide(L)'
;MPLSPYLTQRVLHMRVFYWLSFVLGGLVLVFGAASLRWGSASFGFGLWVATSWMMLSRSQAWIAGRPAPWSRNLAVELQTVMDRARVERCCSTPTPHWEVQCIACSTCGAVLSRTARPDLGRPRSDGRIAGMLRLLITDGHPIASPLPEVKLAEE
;
A
#
# COMPACT_ATOMS: atom_id res chain seq x y z
N MET A 1 9.55 5.84 -10.05
CA MET A 1 9.94 4.41 -10.15
C MET A 1 9.34 3.87 -11.43
N PRO A 2 10.13 3.31 -12.37
CA PRO A 2 9.59 2.90 -13.67
C PRO A 2 8.50 1.85 -13.49
N LEU A 3 7.40 1.98 -14.24
CA LEU A 3 6.38 0.95 -14.29
C LEU A 3 6.95 -0.27 -15.01
N SER A 4 6.84 -1.42 -14.36
CA SER A 4 7.30 -2.69 -14.91
C SER A 4 6.41 -3.82 -14.38
N PRO A 5 6.37 -4.97 -15.09
CA PRO A 5 5.63 -6.14 -14.61
C PRO A 5 6.07 -6.58 -13.21
N TYR A 6 7.36 -6.43 -12.88
CA TYR A 6 7.90 -6.70 -11.54
C TYR A 6 7.29 -5.80 -10.45
N LEU A 7 6.98 -4.55 -10.79
CA LEU A 7 6.31 -3.63 -9.87
C LEU A 7 4.88 -4.11 -9.59
N THR A 8 4.14 -4.48 -10.64
CA THR A 8 2.79 -5.04 -10.51
C THR A 8 2.78 -6.33 -9.67
N GLN A 9 3.74 -7.23 -9.90
CA GLN A 9 3.92 -8.43 -9.08
C GLN A 9 4.17 -8.07 -7.60
N ARG A 10 5.01 -7.06 -7.34
CA ARG A 10 5.29 -6.60 -5.98
C ARG A 10 4.05 -6.06 -5.28
N VAL A 11 3.20 -5.30 -5.97
CA VAL A 11 1.91 -4.83 -5.42
C VAL A 11 1.03 -6.02 -5.03
N LEU A 12 0.96 -7.06 -5.87
CA LEU A 12 0.21 -8.28 -5.56
C LEU A 12 0.80 -9.04 -4.37
N HIS A 13 2.12 -9.13 -4.24
CA HIS A 13 2.76 -9.74 -3.06
C HIS A 13 2.45 -8.96 -1.78
N MET A 14 2.53 -7.62 -1.80
CA MET A 14 2.20 -6.79 -0.64
C MET A 14 0.74 -6.94 -0.23
N ARG A 15 -0.16 -7.09 -1.20
CA ARG A 15 -1.56 -7.44 -0.92
C ARG A 15 -1.67 -8.78 -0.20
N VAL A 16 -0.98 -9.82 -0.67
CA VAL A 16 -1.01 -11.14 -0.01
C VAL A 16 -0.48 -11.03 1.41
N PHE A 17 0.64 -10.34 1.64
CA PHE A 17 1.19 -10.16 2.99
C PHE A 17 0.25 -9.37 3.92
N TYR A 18 -0.42 -8.35 3.40
CA TYR A 18 -1.42 -7.61 4.16
C TYR A 18 -2.54 -8.52 4.65
N TRP A 19 -3.10 -9.37 3.79
CA TRP A 19 -4.18 -10.29 4.20
C TRP A 19 -3.66 -11.45 5.06
N LEU A 20 -2.46 -11.97 4.78
CA LEU A 20 -1.83 -13.00 5.60
C LEU A 20 -1.60 -12.53 7.04
N SER A 21 -1.36 -11.24 7.25
CA SER A 21 -1.21 -10.68 8.60
C SER A 21 -2.48 -10.80 9.46
N PHE A 22 -3.68 -10.83 8.85
CA PHE A 22 -4.92 -11.12 9.58
C PHE A 22 -4.98 -12.58 10.03
N VAL A 23 -4.54 -13.51 9.18
CA VAL A 23 -4.47 -14.94 9.52
C VAL A 23 -3.47 -15.16 10.67
N LEU A 24 -2.27 -14.60 10.54
CA LEU A 24 -1.25 -14.70 11.58
C LEU A 24 -1.69 -14.00 12.87
N GLY A 25 -2.34 -12.83 12.76
CA GLY A 25 -2.92 -12.13 13.90
C GLY A 25 -3.99 -12.95 14.61
N GLY A 26 -4.86 -13.64 13.87
CA GLY A 26 -5.84 -14.57 14.46
C GLY A 26 -5.17 -15.70 15.26
N LEU A 27 -4.10 -16.29 14.72
CA LEU A 27 -3.33 -17.33 15.41
C LEU A 27 -2.70 -16.81 16.70
N VAL A 28 -2.06 -15.63 16.63
CA VAL A 28 -1.43 -15.00 17.81
C VAL A 28 -2.47 -14.60 18.86
N LEU A 29 -3.67 -14.17 18.44
CA LEU A 29 -4.77 -13.92 19.37
C LEU A 29 -5.18 -15.19 20.10
N VAL A 30 -5.47 -16.28 19.39
CA VAL A 30 -5.85 -17.56 20.02
C VAL A 30 -4.77 -18.01 21.02
N PHE A 31 -3.50 -17.91 20.64
CA PHE A 31 -2.39 -18.24 21.52
C PHE A 31 -2.28 -17.29 22.73
N GLY A 32 -2.49 -15.99 22.54
CA GLY A 32 -2.53 -14.99 23.60
C GLY A 32 -3.65 -15.27 24.61
N ALA A 33 -4.86 -15.60 24.15
CA ALA A 33 -5.96 -16.01 25.01
C ALA A 33 -5.66 -17.31 25.76
N ALA A 34 -5.08 -18.29 25.08
CA ALA A 34 -4.68 -19.54 25.73
C ALA A 34 -3.64 -19.29 26.82
N SER A 35 -2.64 -18.45 26.56
CA SER A 35 -1.65 -18.05 27.56
C SER A 35 -2.26 -17.30 28.74
N LEU A 36 -3.27 -16.46 28.52
CA LEU A 36 -4.00 -15.80 29.61
C LEU A 36 -4.77 -16.79 30.49
N ARG A 37 -5.31 -17.86 29.90
CA ARG A 37 -6.16 -18.84 30.59
C ARG A 37 -5.36 -19.92 31.31
N TRP A 38 -4.28 -20.40 30.70
CA TRP A 38 -3.52 -21.57 31.15
C TRP A 38 -2.01 -21.32 31.34
N GLY A 39 -1.49 -20.19 30.89
CA GLY A 39 -0.05 -19.91 30.85
C GLY A 39 0.35 -18.68 31.67
N SER A 40 1.32 -17.93 31.15
CA SER A 40 1.75 -16.68 31.77
C SER A 40 0.85 -15.52 31.35
N ALA A 41 0.25 -14.89 32.36
CA ALA A 41 -0.67 -13.78 32.14
C ALA A 41 0.01 -12.56 31.51
N SER A 42 1.24 -12.23 31.92
CA SER A 42 1.99 -11.06 31.41
C SER A 42 2.30 -11.18 29.92
N PHE A 43 2.78 -12.34 29.49
CA PHE A 43 3.09 -12.62 28.08
C PHE A 43 1.82 -12.71 27.23
N GLY A 44 0.80 -13.45 27.71
CA GLY A 44 -0.49 -13.56 27.03
C GLY A 44 -1.18 -12.22 26.84
N PHE A 45 -1.13 -11.35 27.85
CA PHE A 45 -1.67 -10.00 27.79
C PHE A 45 -0.99 -9.16 26.70
N GLY A 46 0.35 -9.18 26.65
CA GLY A 46 1.11 -8.45 25.63
C GLY A 46 0.73 -8.87 24.21
N LEU A 47 0.68 -10.18 23.94
CA LEU A 47 0.27 -10.72 22.65
C LEU A 47 -1.18 -10.36 22.31
N TRP A 48 -2.09 -10.53 23.28
CA TRP A 48 -3.51 -10.28 23.09
C TRP A 48 -3.79 -8.81 22.76
N VAL A 49 -3.24 -7.88 23.54
CA VAL A 49 -3.47 -6.44 23.36
C VAL A 49 -2.86 -5.94 22.06
N ALA A 50 -1.59 -6.26 21.78
CA ALA A 50 -0.92 -5.79 20.57
C ALA A 50 -1.62 -6.29 19.30
N THR A 51 -2.00 -7.56 19.29
CA THR A 51 -2.64 -8.17 18.11
C THR A 51 -4.08 -7.71 17.95
N SER A 52 -4.83 -7.57 19.06
CA SER A 52 -6.18 -7.00 19.03
C SER A 52 -6.18 -5.59 18.48
N TRP A 53 -5.24 -4.75 18.92
CA TRP A 53 -5.08 -3.38 18.42
C TRP A 53 -4.82 -3.34 16.91
N MET A 54 -3.91 -4.18 16.42
CA MET A 54 -3.61 -4.28 14.99
C MET A 54 -4.83 -4.74 14.18
N MET A 55 -5.53 -5.79 14.62
CA MET A 55 -6.74 -6.29 13.95
C MET A 55 -7.85 -5.23 13.93
N LEU A 56 -8.09 -4.56 15.05
CA LEU A 56 -9.13 -3.56 15.19
C LEU A 56 -8.85 -2.33 14.32
N SER A 57 -7.64 -1.77 14.38
CA SER A 57 -7.25 -0.57 13.63
C SER A 57 -7.40 -0.76 12.12
N ARG A 58 -6.98 -1.91 11.59
CA ARG A 58 -7.14 -2.22 10.15
C ARG A 58 -8.59 -2.51 9.76
N SER A 59 -9.36 -3.16 10.64
CA SER A 59 -10.79 -3.40 10.40
C SER A 59 -11.57 -2.10 10.37
N GLN A 60 -11.27 -1.17 11.29
CA GLN A 60 -11.85 0.17 11.31
C GLN A 60 -11.50 0.95 10.04
N ALA A 61 -10.25 0.91 9.57
CA ALA A 61 -9.86 1.56 8.31
C ALA A 61 -10.67 1.03 7.11
N TRP A 62 -10.86 -0.29 7.04
CA TRP A 62 -11.66 -0.92 6.00
C TRP A 62 -13.13 -0.46 6.05
N ILE A 63 -13.74 -0.43 7.23
CA ILE A 63 -15.13 0.04 7.43
C ILE A 63 -15.26 1.54 7.10
N ALA A 64 -14.25 2.35 7.44
CA ALA A 64 -14.21 3.79 7.17
C ALA A 64 -13.93 4.13 5.68
N GLY A 65 -13.98 3.17 4.77
CA GLY A 65 -13.78 3.40 3.34
C GLY A 65 -12.31 3.63 2.95
N ARG A 66 -11.35 3.32 3.83
CA ARG A 66 -9.92 3.30 3.51
C ARG A 66 -9.45 1.84 3.37
N PRO A 67 -9.63 1.23 2.19
CA PRO A 67 -9.23 -0.15 1.98
C PRO A 67 -7.71 -0.31 2.01
N ALA A 68 -7.25 -1.56 2.07
CA ALA A 68 -5.83 -1.90 2.02
C ALA A 68 -5.09 -1.15 0.89
N PRO A 69 -3.91 -0.56 1.16
CA PRO A 69 -3.22 0.29 0.19
C PRO A 69 -2.75 -0.47 -1.06
N TRP A 70 -2.64 -1.80 -0.98
CA TRP A 70 -2.35 -2.69 -2.11
C TRP A 70 -3.59 -3.50 -2.48
N SER A 71 -4.27 -3.09 -3.56
CA SER A 71 -5.48 -3.74 -4.06
C SER A 71 -5.28 -4.40 -5.43
N ARG A 72 -6.20 -5.29 -5.82
CA ARG A 72 -6.23 -5.82 -7.20
C ARG A 72 -6.45 -4.70 -8.21
N ASN A 73 -7.32 -3.75 -7.88
CA ASN A 73 -7.69 -2.64 -8.74
C ASN A 73 -6.46 -1.78 -9.06
N LEU A 74 -5.61 -1.54 -8.06
CA LEU A 74 -4.35 -0.85 -8.25
C LEU A 74 -3.42 -1.58 -9.24
N ALA A 75 -3.29 -2.91 -9.11
CA ALA A 75 -2.49 -3.70 -10.05
C ALA A 75 -3.03 -3.66 -11.49
N VAL A 76 -4.36 -3.74 -11.64
CA VAL A 76 -5.04 -3.60 -12.94
C VAL A 76 -4.86 -2.21 -13.51
N GLU A 77 -4.95 -1.16 -12.68
CA GLU A 77 -4.74 0.22 -13.10
C GLU A 77 -3.32 0.43 -13.62
N LEU A 78 -2.30 -0.06 -12.92
CA LEU A 78 -0.91 0.01 -13.36
C LEU A 78 -0.70 -0.67 -14.72
N GLN A 79 -1.28 -1.86 -14.89
CA GLN A 79 -1.23 -2.58 -16.16
C GLN A 79 -1.94 -1.78 -17.26
N THR A 80 -3.11 -1.24 -16.96
CA THR A 80 -3.89 -0.40 -17.89
C THR A 80 -3.10 0.83 -18.34
N VAL A 81 -2.40 1.51 -17.41
CA VAL A 81 -1.55 2.66 -17.74
C VAL A 81 -0.38 2.26 -18.63
N MET A 82 0.25 1.10 -18.36
CA MET A 82 1.32 0.58 -19.22
C MET A 82 0.83 0.24 -20.63
N ASP A 83 -0.35 -0.37 -20.74
CA ASP A 83 -0.93 -0.77 -22.02
C ASP A 83 -1.39 0.46 -22.82
N ARG A 84 -2.06 1.42 -22.16
CA ARG A 84 -2.45 2.71 -22.77
C ARG A 84 -1.24 3.48 -23.29
N ALA A 85 -0.16 3.56 -22.52
CA ALA A 85 1.05 4.27 -22.95
C ALA A 85 1.70 3.69 -24.23
N ARG A 86 1.38 2.43 -24.60
CA ARG A 86 1.84 1.81 -25.85
C ARG A 86 0.98 2.17 -27.06
N VAL A 87 -0.33 2.28 -26.85
CA VAL A 87 -1.35 2.55 -27.88
C VAL A 87 -1.51 4.05 -28.10
N GLU A 88 -1.79 4.79 -27.02
CA GLU A 88 -1.99 6.23 -26.98
C GLU A 88 -0.75 6.89 -26.38
N ARG A 89 0.27 7.11 -27.22
CA ARG A 89 1.55 7.62 -26.77
C ARG A 89 1.45 9.12 -26.48
N CYS A 90 1.83 9.52 -25.26
CA CYS A 90 1.93 10.94 -24.89
C CYS A 90 3.12 11.67 -25.54
N CYS A 91 4.13 10.93 -26.04
CA CYS A 91 5.32 11.46 -26.71
C CYS A 91 5.99 10.36 -27.56
N SER A 92 7.09 10.67 -28.24
CA SER A 92 7.83 9.73 -29.10
C SER A 92 8.30 8.46 -28.36
N THR A 93 8.81 8.62 -27.14
CA THR A 93 9.30 7.52 -26.29
C THR A 93 8.66 7.57 -24.89
N PRO A 94 7.43 7.04 -24.73
CA PRO A 94 6.72 7.11 -23.46
C PRO A 94 7.33 6.17 -22.42
N THR A 95 7.79 6.73 -21.31
CA THR A 95 8.39 6.00 -20.19
C THR A 95 7.60 6.28 -18.90
N PRO A 96 6.57 5.47 -18.60
CA PRO A 96 5.72 5.68 -17.42
C PRO A 96 6.49 5.43 -16.12
N HIS A 97 6.48 6.42 -15.23
CA HIS A 97 7.12 6.39 -13.93
C HIS A 97 6.11 6.70 -12.81
N TRP A 98 6.11 5.87 -11.77
CA TRP A 98 5.32 6.10 -10.57
C TRP A 98 6.06 7.02 -9.61
N GLU A 99 5.59 8.26 -9.55
CA GLU A 99 6.04 9.29 -8.62
C GLU A 99 5.37 9.13 -7.26
N VAL A 100 5.40 10.15 -6.40
CA VAL A 100 4.81 10.05 -5.06
C VAL A 100 3.29 10.25 -5.13
N GLN A 101 2.83 11.21 -5.92
CA GLN A 101 1.42 11.62 -6.00
C GLN A 101 0.70 11.12 -7.25
N CYS A 102 1.44 10.66 -8.27
CA CYS A 102 0.86 10.29 -9.56
C CYS A 102 1.78 9.35 -10.36
N ILE A 103 1.29 8.91 -11.51
CA ILE A 103 2.05 8.22 -12.54
C ILE A 103 2.23 9.19 -13.69
N ALA A 104 3.47 9.57 -13.99
CA ALA A 104 3.81 10.52 -15.04
C ALA A 104 4.81 9.93 -16.02
N CYS A 105 4.82 10.42 -17.25
CA CYS A 105 5.87 10.09 -18.22
C CYS A 105 7.16 10.83 -17.85
N SER A 106 8.28 10.12 -17.69
CA SER A 106 9.55 10.78 -17.38
C SER A 106 10.15 11.57 -18.55
N THR A 107 9.69 11.32 -19.79
CA THR A 107 10.19 11.99 -21.00
C THR A 107 9.49 13.33 -21.26
N CYS A 108 8.16 13.38 -21.14
CA CYS A 108 7.38 14.60 -21.44
C CYS A 108 6.63 15.19 -20.25
N GLY A 109 6.68 14.56 -19.07
CA GLY A 109 5.99 15.04 -17.86
C GLY A 109 4.46 14.85 -17.86
N ALA A 110 3.89 14.27 -18.92
CA ALA A 110 2.44 14.06 -19.00
C ALA A 110 1.94 13.14 -17.87
N VAL A 111 0.86 13.54 -17.19
CA VAL A 111 0.22 12.76 -16.13
C VAL A 111 -0.65 11.67 -16.76
N LEU A 112 -0.29 10.41 -16.51
CA LEU A 112 -0.97 9.23 -17.06
C LEU A 112 -2.03 8.67 -16.11
N SER A 113 -1.79 8.77 -14.80
CA SER A 113 -2.77 8.47 -13.74
C SER A 113 -2.46 9.33 -12.52
N ARG A 114 -3.50 9.69 -11.76
CA ARG A 114 -3.38 10.49 -10.52
C ARG A 114 -3.20 9.63 -9.28
N THR A 115 -2.97 8.34 -9.42
CA THR A 115 -2.90 7.43 -8.29
C THR A 115 -1.60 7.61 -7.49
N ALA A 116 -1.76 7.99 -6.23
CA ALA A 116 -0.68 8.14 -5.29
C ALA A 116 -0.01 6.80 -5.00
N ARG A 117 1.31 6.83 -4.78
CA ARG A 117 2.10 5.61 -4.60
C ARG A 117 2.04 5.14 -3.16
N PRO A 118 1.50 3.94 -2.87
CA PRO A 118 1.64 3.34 -1.55
C PRO A 118 3.09 2.93 -1.30
N ASP A 119 3.43 2.61 -0.05
CA ASP A 119 4.76 2.05 0.18
C ASP A 119 4.91 0.69 -0.52
N LEU A 120 6.11 0.28 -0.90
CA LEU A 120 6.33 -0.98 -1.64
C LEU A 120 7.32 -1.89 -0.93
N GLY A 121 7.46 -1.78 0.40
CA GLY A 121 8.36 -2.60 1.20
C GLY A 121 9.82 -2.48 0.75
N ARG A 122 10.21 -1.33 0.21
CA ARG A 122 11.56 -1.06 -0.30
C ARG A 122 12.46 -0.57 0.84
N PRO A 123 13.74 -0.99 0.90
CA PRO A 123 14.72 -0.33 1.76
C PRO A 123 14.82 1.17 1.41
N ARG A 124 14.49 2.01 2.39
CA ARG A 124 14.51 3.47 2.26
C ARG A 124 15.91 4.03 2.50
N SER A 125 16.19 5.16 1.87
CA SER A 125 17.40 5.98 2.10
C SER A 125 17.47 6.52 3.53
N ASP A 126 16.31 6.69 4.17
CA ASP A 126 16.15 7.32 5.48
C ASP A 126 16.67 6.46 6.66
N GLY A 127 17.29 5.33 6.37
CA GLY A 127 17.77 4.36 7.37
C GLY A 127 16.70 3.39 7.86
N ARG A 128 17.13 2.28 8.46
CA ARG A 128 16.24 1.16 8.86
C ARG A 128 15.23 1.58 9.93
N ILE A 129 15.67 2.32 10.95
CA ILE A 129 14.84 2.69 12.10
C ILE A 129 13.76 3.70 11.71
N ALA A 130 14.15 4.83 11.09
CA ALA A 130 13.20 5.86 10.66
C ALA A 130 12.24 5.33 9.59
N GLY A 131 12.75 4.51 8.66
CA GLY A 131 11.93 3.82 7.68
C GLY A 131 10.87 2.92 8.31
N MET A 132 11.22 2.17 9.35
CA MET A 132 10.31 1.30 10.10
C MET A 132 9.28 2.08 10.91
N LEU A 133 9.68 3.14 11.62
CA LEU A 133 8.76 4.01 12.35
C LEU A 133 7.71 4.61 11.41
N ARG A 134 8.15 5.12 10.26
CA ARG A 134 7.25 5.68 9.23
C ARG A 134 6.27 4.63 8.70
N LEU A 135 6.71 3.38 8.53
CA LEU A 135 5.83 2.27 8.13
C LEU A 135 4.79 1.95 9.21
N LEU A 136 5.18 1.94 10.49
CA LEU A 136 4.25 1.72 11.60
C LEU A 136 3.18 2.81 11.68
N ILE A 137 3.55 4.07 11.44
CA ILE A 137 2.62 5.21 11.48
C ILE A 137 1.66 5.20 10.28
N THR A 138 2.18 4.89 9.08
CA THR A 138 1.39 5.00 7.83
C THR A 138 0.68 3.71 7.45
N ASP A 139 1.03 2.58 8.07
CA ASP A 139 0.57 1.24 7.71
C ASP A 139 0.69 0.93 6.20
N GLY A 140 1.68 1.56 5.54
CA GLY A 140 1.92 1.43 4.10
C GLY A 140 1.06 2.32 3.18
N HIS A 141 0.18 3.16 3.73
CA HIS A 141 -0.62 4.09 2.93
C HIS A 141 0.23 5.17 2.25
N PRO A 142 -0.23 5.73 1.11
CA PRO A 142 0.42 6.87 0.49
C PRO A 142 0.49 8.06 1.46
N ILE A 143 1.67 8.70 1.50
CA ILE A 143 1.91 9.84 2.41
C ILE A 143 1.45 11.15 1.81
N ALA A 144 1.53 11.25 0.49
CA ALA A 144 1.00 12.39 -0.23
C ALA A 144 -0.38 12.03 -0.77
N SER A 145 -1.29 13.00 -0.75
CA SER A 145 -2.55 12.89 -1.47
C SER A 145 -2.30 12.73 -2.97
N PRO A 146 -3.18 12.02 -3.69
CA PRO A 146 -3.15 12.01 -5.14
C PRO A 146 -3.24 13.43 -5.71
N LEU A 147 -2.74 13.62 -6.93
CA LEU A 147 -2.92 14.90 -7.62
C LEU A 147 -4.42 15.23 -7.74
N PRO A 148 -4.84 16.49 -7.52
CA PRO A 148 -6.24 16.88 -7.63
C PRO A 148 -6.75 16.60 -9.04
N GLU A 149 -8.01 16.20 -9.18
CA GLU A 149 -8.63 16.06 -10.50
C GLU A 149 -8.66 17.42 -11.19
N VAL A 150 -8.39 17.43 -12.50
CA VAL A 150 -8.60 18.64 -13.31
C VAL A 150 -10.11 18.75 -13.49
N LYS A 151 -10.71 19.67 -12.73
CA LYS A 151 -12.08 20.09 -12.98
C LYS A 151 -12.07 20.79 -14.34
N LEU A 152 -12.58 20.13 -15.37
CA LEU A 152 -12.93 20.81 -16.60
C LEU A 152 -14.04 21.79 -16.21
N ALA A 153 -13.76 23.09 -16.30
CA ALA A 153 -14.82 24.08 -16.17
C ALA A 153 -15.78 23.82 -17.33
N GLU A 154 -17.01 23.39 -17.01
CA GLU A 154 -18.10 23.38 -17.97
C GLU A 154 -18.36 24.85 -18.35
N GLU A 155 -17.98 25.22 -19.58
CA GLU A 155 -18.40 26.46 -20.25
C GLU A 155 -19.74 26.26 -20.96
#